data_AF-A0A969FBP9-F1
#
_entry.id   AF-A0A969FBP9-F1
#
_cell.length_a   1.000
_cell.length_b   1.000
_cell.length_c   1.000
_cell.angle_alpha   90.00
_cell.angle_beta   90.00
_cell.angle_gamma   90.00
#
_symmetry.space_group_name_H-M   'P 1'
#
loop_
_entity.id
_entity.type
_entity.pdbx_description
1 polymer ?
#
loop_
_entity_poly.entity_id
_entity_poly.type
_entity_poly.pdbx_seq_one_letter_code
_entity_poly.pdbx_strand_id
1 'polypeptide(L)' 'VNGGFMLFETAVLNLILSENRETLDLERDILPQLAQQQQLMLYQHSGYWQSMKTLQDYNTLKEAWQTKQPWRVW' A
#
# COMPACT_ATOMS: atom_id res chain seq x y z
N VAL A 1 2.87 8.42 -5.27
CA VAL A 1 3.28 7.71 -4.04
C VAL A 1 2.55 6.37 -4.00
N ASN A 2 3.16 5.32 -3.46
CA ASN A 2 2.49 4.04 -3.24
C ASN A 2 1.51 4.17 -2.05
N GLY A 3 0.22 3.90 -2.29
CA GLY A 3 -0.84 4.05 -1.30
C GLY A 3 -1.02 2.87 -0.35
N GLY A 4 -0.30 1.76 -0.58
CA GLY A 4 -0.35 0.55 0.24
C GLY A 4 -1.51 -0.42 -0.07
N PHE A 5 -2.47 -0.01 -0.90
CA PHE A 5 -3.56 -0.87 -1.36
C PHE A 5 -3.14 -1.57 -2.65
N MET A 6 -2.98 -2.90 -2.58
CA MET A 6 -2.48 -3.71 -3.68
C MET A 6 -3.43 -4.86 -3.97
N LEU A 7 -3.55 -5.20 -5.25
CA LEU A 7 -4.22 -6.40 -5.73
C LEU A 7 -3.16 -7.26 -6.42
N PHE A 8 -3.06 -8.52 -5.99
CA PHE A 8 -2.13 -9.48 -6.55
C PHE A 8 -2.87 -10.73 -7.00
N GLU A 9 -2.41 -11.29 -8.11
CA GLU A 9 -2.70 -12.68 -8.45
C GLU A 9 -1.99 -13.62 -7.48
N THR A 10 -2.61 -14.76 -7.16
CA THR A 10 -2.04 -15.72 -6.21
C THR A 10 -0.67 -16.24 -6.63
N ALA A 11 -0.35 -16.20 -7.92
CA ALA A 11 0.95 -16.58 -8.46
C ALA A 11 2.13 -15.78 -7.86
N VAL A 12 1.90 -14.55 -7.39
CA VAL A 12 2.93 -13.73 -6.72
C VAL A 12 3.43 -14.39 -5.44
N LEU A 13 2.62 -15.22 -4.79
CA LEU A 13 3.06 -15.99 -3.63
C LEU A 13 4.22 -16.92 -3.97
N ASN A 14 4.29 -17.48 -5.18
CA ASN A 14 5.41 -18.34 -5.55
C ASN A 14 6.75 -17.58 -5.49
N LEU A 15 6.76 -16.30 -5.89
CA LEU A 15 7.93 -15.42 -5.83
C LEU A 15 8.29 -15.04 -4.39
N ILE A 16 7.28 -14.80 -3.54
CA ILE A 16 7.47 -14.46 -2.13
C ILE A 16 7.98 -15.67 -1.33
N LEU A 17 7.47 -16.87 -1.61
CA LEU A 17 7.79 -18.08 -0.87
C LEU A 17 9.14 -18.70 -1.29
N SER A 18 9.68 -18.36 -2.47
CA SER A 18 11.01 -18.77 -2.92
C SER A 18 12.16 -18.01 -2.26
N GLU A 19 11.88 -16.83 -1.70
CA GLU A 19 12.88 -15.98 -1.05
C GLU A 19 13.00 -16.26 0.46
N ASN A 20 14.11 -15.82 1.07
CA ASN A 20 14.25 -15.89 2.53
C ASN A 20 13.28 -14.90 3.20
N ARG A 21 12.24 -15.46 3.85
CA ARG A 21 11.11 -14.69 4.39
C ARG A 21 11.47 -13.75 5.53
N GLU A 22 12.59 -13.99 6.25
CA GLU A 22 12.95 -13.18 7.41
C GLU A 22 13.43 -11.77 7.06
N THR A 23 13.89 -11.58 5.82
CA THR A 23 14.45 -10.29 5.37
C THR A 23 13.72 -9.70 4.16
N LEU A 24 12.63 -10.32 3.73
CA LEU A 24 11.96 -9.96 2.49
C LEU A 24 11.15 -8.66 2.63
N ASP A 25 11.48 -7.65 1.83
CA ASP A 25 10.78 -6.38 1.73
C ASP A 25 9.98 -6.33 0.42
N LEU A 26 8.66 -6.20 0.52
CA LEU A 26 7.79 -6.17 -0.66
C LEU A 26 8.15 -5.01 -1.61
N GLU A 27 8.42 -3.82 -1.07
CA GLU A 27 8.68 -2.61 -1.86
C GLU A 27 10.05 -2.63 -2.53
N ARG A 28 11.04 -3.28 -1.91
CA ARG A 28 12.42 -3.30 -2.38
C ARG A 28 12.77 -4.55 -3.18
N ASP A 29 12.19 -5.69 -2.86
CA ASP A 29 12.62 -6.97 -3.41
C ASP A 29 11.60 -7.51 -4.43
N ILE A 30 10.30 -7.35 -4.19
CA ILE A 30 9.24 -8.00 -4.99
C ILE A 30 8.68 -7.06 -6.06
N LEU A 31 8.25 -5.85 -5.69
CA LEU A 31 7.66 -4.89 -6.64
C LEU A 31 8.62 -4.52 -7.78
N PRO A 32 9.94 -4.33 -7.57
CA PRO A 32 10.86 -4.07 -8.67
C PRO A 32 10.99 -5.25 -9.63
N GLN A 33 10.98 -6.50 -9.13
CA GLN A 33 11.00 -7.69 -9.99
C GLN A 33 9.74 -7.77 -10.86
N LEU A 34 8.56 -7.56 -10.26
CA LEU A 34 7.29 -7.53 -11.01
C LEU A 34 7.27 -6.40 -12.06
N ALA A 35 7.83 -5.23 -11.74
CA ALA A 35 7.95 -4.13 -12.68
C ALA A 35 8.86 -4.49 -13.87
N GLN A 36 10.01 -5.12 -13.61
CA GLN A 36 10.92 -5.60 -14.65
C GLN A 36 10.26 -6.64 -15.55
N GLN A 37 9.40 -7.49 -14.99
CA GLN A 37 8.63 -8.51 -15.71
C GLN A 37 7.36 -7.95 -16.40
N GLN A 38 7.11 -6.63 -16.34
CA GLN A 38 5.91 -5.98 -16.86
C GLN A 38 4.60 -6.51 -16.23
N GLN A 39 4.68 -7.01 -15.00
CA GLN A 39 3.56 -7.54 -14.22
C GLN A 39 3.06 -6.58 -13.13
N LEU A 40 3.61 -5.36 -13.09
CA LEU A 40 3.17 -4.31 -12.16
C LEU A 40 2.40 -3.22 -12.89
N MET A 41 1.17 -2.97 -12.44
CA MET A 41 0.32 -1.89 -12.93
C MET A 41 0.01 -0.90 -11.81
N LEU A 42 -0.27 0.34 -12.19
CA LEU A 42 -0.63 1.41 -11.26
C LEU A 42 -2.10 1.79 -11.43
N TYR A 43 -2.82 1.83 -10.31
CA TYR A 43 -4.14 2.44 -10.24
C TYR A 43 -4.03 3.82 -9.58
N GLN A 44 -4.48 4.86 -10.28
CA GLN A 44 -4.47 6.22 -9.76
C GLN A 44 -5.74 6.50 -8.96
N HIS A 45 -5.63 6.49 -7.63
CA HIS A 45 -6.71 6.92 -6.75
C HIS A 45 -6.77 8.44 -6.65
N SER A 46 -7.89 9.04 -7.01
CA SER A 46 -8.12 10.50 -6.95
C SER A 46 -8.91 10.95 -5.71
N GLY A 47 -9.35 10.00 -4.88
CA GLY A 47 -10.10 10.29 -3.66
C GLY A 47 -9.20 10.64 -2.47
N TYR A 48 -9.81 10.73 -1.29
CA TYR A 48 -9.07 10.95 -0.05
C TYR A 48 -8.14 9.77 0.25
N TRP A 49 -6.90 10.06 0.60
CA TRP A 49 -5.91 9.11 1.10
C TRP A 49 -4.94 9.83 2.03
N GLN A 50 -4.64 9.23 3.19
CA GLN A 50 -3.65 9.77 4.13
C GLN A 50 -3.05 8.65 4.98
N SER A 51 -1.73 8.65 5.14
CA SER A 51 -1.00 7.75 6.05
C SER A 51 -0.92 8.33 7.46
N MET A 52 -0.74 7.47 8.47
CA MET A 52 -0.46 7.86 9.84
C MET A 52 0.92 7.36 10.25
N LYS A 53 1.92 8.24 10.31
CA LYS A 53 3.29 7.89 10.74
C LYS A 53 3.73 8.69 11.97
N THR A 54 3.17 9.88 12.14
CA THR A 54 3.54 10.83 13.19
C THR A 54 2.34 11.19 14.07
N LEU A 55 2.60 11.78 15.23
CA LEU A 55 1.55 12.33 16.10
C LEU A 55 0.75 13.44 15.38
N GLN A 56 1.40 14.19 14.49
CA GLN A 56 0.72 15.20 13.70
C GLN A 56 -0.31 14.58 12.75
N ASP A 57 0.05 13.49 12.06
CA ASP A 57 -0.88 12.77 11.18
C ASP A 57 -2.10 12.26 11.96
N TYR A 58 -1.86 11.72 13.16
CA TYR A 58 -2.93 11.29 14.06
C TYR A 58 -3.88 12.43 14.39
N ASN A 59 -3.37 13.61 14.75
CA ASN A 59 -4.20 14.77 15.06
C ASN A 59 -5.04 15.21 13.84
N THR A 60 -4.45 15.22 12.65
CA THR A 60 -5.17 15.53 11.41
C THR A 60 -6.27 14.50 11.11
N LEU A 61 -5.98 13.21 11.24
CA LEU A 61 -6.98 12.15 11.05
C LEU A 61 -8.08 12.22 12.12
N LYS A 62 -7.73 12.52 13.37
CA LYS A 62 -8.71 12.70 14.45
C LYS A 62 -9.68 13.84 14.15
N GLU A 63 -9.20 14.98 13.66
CA GLU A 63 -10.04 16.10 13.26
C GLU A 63 -10.92 15.75 12.05
N ALA A 64 -10.34 15.10 11.04
CA ALA A 64 -11.08 14.63 9.87
C ALA A 64 -12.20 13.65 10.27
N TRP A 65 -11.97 12.80 11.28
CA TRP A 65 -12.98 11.90 11.83
C TRP A 65 -14.12 12.62 12.57
N GLN A 66 -13.85 13.72 13.24
CA GLN A 66 -14.90 14.48 13.93
C GLN A 66 -15.77 15.29 12.96
N THR A 67 -15.26 15.57 11.75
CA THR A 67 -15.89 16.49 10.81
C THR A 67 -16.46 15.79 9.58
N LYS A 68 -15.60 15.36 8.65
CA LYS A 68 -15.98 14.91 7.29
C LYS A 68 -15.92 13.40 7.09
N GLN A 69 -15.16 12.68 7.91
CA GLN A 69 -14.96 11.22 7.87
C GLN A 69 -14.73 10.68 6.45
N PRO A 70 -13.78 11.21 5.65
CA PRO A 70 -13.74 10.97 4.21
C PRO A 70 -13.39 9.53 3.80
N TRP A 71 -12.90 8.69 4.72
CA TRP A 71 -12.67 7.26 4.49
C TRP A 71 -13.78 6.36 5.06
N ARG A 72 -14.79 6.93 5.73
CA ARG A 72 -15.93 6.17 6.22
C ARG A 72 -16.93 5.95 5.09
N VAL A 73 -17.04 4.71 4.63
CA VAL A 73 -17.88 4.32 3.49
C VAL A 73 -18.95 3.29 3.86
N TRP A 74 -19.28 3.19 5.14
CA TRP A 74 -20.32 2.34 5.71
C TRP A 74 -21.42 3.14 6.40
#